data_AF-A0A438FMM4-F1
#
_entry.id   AF-A0A438FMM4-F1
#
_cell.length_a   1.000
_cell.length_b   1.000
_cell.length_c   1.000
_cell.angle_alpha   90.00
_cell.angle_beta   90.00
_cell.angle_gamma   90.00
#
_symmetry.space_group_name_H-M   'P 1'
#
loop_
_entity.id
_entity.type
_entity.pdbx_description
1 polymer ?
#
loop_
_entity_poly.entity_id
_entity_poly.type
_entity_poly.pdbx_seq_one_letter_code
_entity_poly.pdbx_strand_id
1 'polypeptide(L)'
;MGEVDPAFIQDTQHGPKLAVIEAEGIPLIDLSSANASNHVSQIADASKNRGFFQVINHGMPSESRRKIEDAARKFFALPLDWKEVFDFVVSSPAFIPASPDPDDKELKELIN
;
A
#
# COMPACT_ATOMS: atom_id res chain seq x y z
N MET A 1 -22.27 -5.49 22.94
CA MET A 1 -21.05 -5.13 22.21
C MET A 1 -19.93 -5.86 22.91
N GLY A 2 -19.18 -6.73 22.23
CA GLY A 2 -18.07 -7.44 22.87
C GLY A 2 -16.94 -6.47 23.24
N GLU A 3 -16.21 -6.77 24.30
CA GLU A 3 -14.99 -6.03 24.64
C GLU A 3 -13.93 -6.27 23.56
N VAL A 4 -13.14 -5.22 23.24
CA VAL A 4 -12.02 -5.32 22.31
C VAL A 4 -10.86 -5.98 23.05
N ASP A 5 -10.23 -6.98 22.44
CA ASP A 5 -9.06 -7.66 23.03
C ASP A 5 -7.92 -6.65 23.26
N PRO A 6 -7.32 -6.58 24.47
CA PRO A 6 -6.22 -5.69 24.80
C PRO A 6 -5.05 -5.71 23.81
N ALA A 7 -4.82 -6.82 23.10
CA ALA A 7 -3.78 -6.91 22.06
C ALA A 7 -4.00 -5.95 20.89
N PHE A 8 -5.23 -5.50 20.65
CA PHE A 8 -5.58 -4.52 19.60
C PHE A 8 -5.69 -3.08 20.14
N ILE A 9 -5.53 -2.87 21.45
CA ILE A 9 -5.53 -1.54 22.06
C ILE A 9 -4.13 -0.96 21.92
N GLN A 10 -3.99 0.03 21.03
CA GLN A 10 -2.74 0.74 20.85
C GLN A 10 -2.48 1.69 22.04
N ASP A 11 -1.20 1.92 22.36
CA ASP A 11 -0.80 2.96 23.30
C ASP A 11 -1.41 4.31 22.92
N THR A 12 -1.68 5.14 23.92
CA THR A 12 -2.29 6.47 23.75
C THR A 12 -1.50 7.37 22.77
N GLN A 13 -0.19 7.16 22.63
CA GLN A 13 0.67 7.87 21.67
C GLN A 13 0.48 7.46 20.20
N HIS A 14 -0.04 6.25 19.93
CA HIS A 14 -0.27 5.69 18.59
C HIS A 14 -1.76 5.65 18.20
N GLY A 15 -2.65 5.88 19.17
CA GLY A 15 -4.09 5.93 18.93
C GLY A 15 -4.48 6.98 17.89
N PRO A 16 -5.67 6.83 17.26
CA PRO A 16 -6.14 7.76 16.26
C PRO A 16 -6.18 9.17 16.83
N LYS A 17 -5.43 10.09 16.21
CA LYS A 17 -5.54 11.51 16.51
C LYS A 17 -6.90 11.96 15.98
N LEU A 18 -7.80 12.34 16.89
CA LEU A 18 -9.15 12.82 16.56
C LEU A 18 -9.16 14.12 15.76
N ALA A 19 -8.00 14.78 15.64
CA ALA A 19 -7.80 15.85 14.68
C ALA A 19 -7.74 15.26 13.27
N VAL A 20 -8.75 15.57 12.46
CA VAL A 20 -8.70 15.36 11.01
C VAL A 20 -7.52 16.17 10.49
N ILE A 21 -6.44 15.49 10.13
CA ILE A 21 -5.36 16.11 9.35
C ILE A 21 -5.85 16.05 7.91
N GLU A 22 -6.37 17.16 7.40
CA GLU A 22 -6.55 17.29 5.95
C GLU A 22 -5.16 17.18 5.33
N ALA A 23 -4.95 16.13 4.54
CA ALA A 23 -3.70 15.95 3.80
C ALA A 23 -3.69 16.93 2.62
N GLU A 24 -3.62 18.23 2.92
CA GLU A 24 -3.57 19.29 1.94
C GLU A 24 -2.29 19.17 1.11
N GLY A 25 -2.47 19.16 -0.22
CA GLY A 25 -1.37 19.18 -1.17
C GLY A 25 -0.60 17.87 -1.31
N ILE A 26 -1.23 16.70 -1.13
CA ILE A 26 -0.67 15.46 -1.69
C ILE A 26 -0.49 15.67 -3.20
N PRO A 27 0.74 15.56 -3.74
CA PRO A 27 0.97 15.75 -5.16
C PRO A 27 0.14 14.78 -6.00
N LEU A 28 -0.55 15.29 -7.01
CA LEU A 28 -1.31 14.51 -7.99
C LEU A 28 -0.61 14.61 -9.34
N ILE A 29 -0.08 13.51 -9.82
CA ILE A 29 0.70 13.44 -11.07
C ILE A 29 -0.20 12.85 -12.17
N ASP A 30 -0.45 13.64 -13.21
CA ASP A 30 -1.18 13.20 -14.39
C ASP A 30 -0.22 12.68 -15.46
N LEU A 31 -0.35 11.39 -15.81
CA LEU A 31 0.48 10.74 -16.82
C LEU A 31 -0.14 10.73 -18.23
N SER A 32 -1.23 11.47 -18.45
CA SER A 32 -1.91 11.54 -19.75
C SER A 32 -1.07 12.23 -20.84
N SER A 33 -0.11 13.06 -20.45
CA SER A 33 0.76 13.80 -21.38
C SER A 33 1.92 12.94 -21.91
N ALA A 34 2.34 13.14 -23.16
CA ALA A 34 3.52 12.45 -23.72
C ALA A 34 4.86 13.08 -23.27
N ASN A 35 4.92 13.73 -22.10
CA ASN A 35 6.09 14.46 -21.63
C ASN A 35 6.80 13.73 -20.47
N ALA A 36 7.57 12.71 -20.82
CA ALA A 36 8.29 11.89 -19.86
C ALA A 36 9.26 12.68 -18.97
N SER A 37 9.94 13.71 -19.49
CA SER A 37 10.88 14.50 -18.68
C SER A 37 10.17 15.31 -17.60
N ASN A 38 8.98 15.85 -17.90
CA ASN A 38 8.14 16.53 -16.91
C ASN A 38 7.64 15.54 -15.84
N HIS A 39 7.19 14.34 -16.24
CA HIS A 39 6.76 13.31 -15.29
C HIS A 39 7.88 12.90 -14.33
N VAL A 40 9.09 12.66 -14.86
CA VAL A 40 10.27 12.32 -14.03
C VAL A 40 10.57 13.43 -13.03
N SER A 41 10.52 14.69 -13.46
CA SER A 41 10.74 15.84 -12.57
C SER A 41 9.68 15.90 -11.46
N GLN A 42 8.40 15.74 -11.79
CA GLN A 42 7.32 15.77 -10.79
C GLN A 42 7.41 14.60 -9.80
N ILE A 43 7.73 13.40 -10.27
CA ILE A 43 7.91 12.22 -9.42
C ILE A 43 9.12 12.41 -8.50
N ALA A 44 10.24 12.90 -9.02
CA ALA A 44 11.44 13.15 -8.23
C ALA A 44 11.18 14.20 -7.14
N ASP A 45 10.50 15.30 -7.49
CA ASP A 45 10.21 16.38 -6.55
C ASP A 45 9.19 15.95 -5.47
N ALA A 46 8.14 15.23 -5.86
CA ALA A 46 7.17 14.66 -4.91
C ALA A 46 7.81 13.63 -3.97
N SER A 47 8.69 12.76 -4.49
CA SER A 47 9.42 11.79 -3.68
C SER A 47 10.35 12.45 -2.68
N LYS A 48 11.07 13.50 -3.09
CA LYS A 48 12.01 14.23 -2.24
C LYS A 48 11.32 15.09 -1.17
N ASN A 49 10.28 15.82 -1.55
CA ASN A 49 9.69 16.86 -0.70
C ASN A 49 8.48 16.37 0.11
N ARG A 50 7.78 15.31 -0.36
CA ARG A 50 6.59 14.76 0.31
C ARG A 50 6.73 13.29 0.69
N GLY A 51 7.50 12.49 -0.05
CA GLY A 51 7.64 11.05 0.16
C GLY A 51 6.40 10.22 -0.22
N PHE A 52 5.32 10.87 -0.66
CA PHE A 52 4.08 10.23 -1.11
C PHE A 52 3.38 11.10 -2.15
N PHE A 53 2.72 10.48 -3.13
CA PHE A 53 1.97 11.15 -4.19
C PHE A 53 0.90 10.21 -4.79
N GLN A 54 -0.06 10.80 -5.50
CA GLN A 54 -1.09 10.09 -6.25
C GLN A 54 -0.82 10.20 -7.75
N VAL A 55 -1.23 9.19 -8.51
CA VAL A 55 -1.04 9.16 -9.97
C VAL A 55 -2.36 8.87 -10.67
N ILE A 56 -2.70 9.67 -11.67
CA ILE A 56 -3.86 9.46 -12.55
C ILE A 56 -3.42 9.25 -14.01
N ASN A 57 -4.32 8.67 -14.81
CA ASN A 57 -4.06 8.37 -16.23
C ASN A 57 -2.78 7.56 -16.48
N HIS A 58 -2.42 6.69 -15.53
CA HIS A 58 -1.22 5.83 -15.58
C HIS A 58 -1.34 4.63 -16.55
N GLY A 59 -2.38 4.60 -17.39
CA GLY A 59 -2.58 3.58 -18.42
C GLY A 59 -3.18 2.25 -17.94
N MET A 60 -3.41 2.05 -16.63
CA MET A 60 -4.07 0.84 -16.16
C MET A 60 -5.59 0.91 -16.38
N PRO A 61 -6.20 -0.10 -17.01
CA PRO A 61 -7.64 -0.18 -17.13
C PRO A 61 -8.31 -0.21 -15.76
N SER A 62 -9.36 0.59 -15.60
CA SER A 62 -10.16 0.63 -14.36
C SER A 62 -10.80 -0.72 -14.02
N GLU A 63 -11.06 -1.56 -15.02
CA GLU A 63 -11.54 -2.93 -14.85
C GLU A 63 -10.52 -3.80 -14.10
N SER A 64 -9.22 -3.65 -14.37
CA SER A 64 -8.17 -4.40 -13.66
C SER A 64 -8.17 -4.07 -12.16
N ARG A 65 -8.27 -2.78 -11.82
CA ARG A 65 -8.40 -2.34 -10.41
C ARG A 65 -9.63 -2.96 -9.75
N ARG A 66 -10.78 -2.93 -10.42
CA ARG A 66 -12.03 -3.53 -9.90
C ARG A 66 -11.89 -5.02 -9.68
N LYS A 67 -11.28 -5.75 -10.62
CA LYS A 67 -11.04 -7.20 -10.49
C LYS A 67 -10.17 -7.52 -9.27
N ILE A 68 -9.11 -6.74 -9.03
CA ILE A 68 -8.25 -6.92 -7.86
C ILE A 68 -9.03 -6.66 -6.56
N GLU A 69 -9.79 -5.57 -6.50
CA GLU A 69 -10.62 -5.25 -5.33
C GLU A 69 -11.69 -6.33 -5.08
N ASP A 70 -12.36 -6.80 -6.13
CA ASP A 70 -13.36 -7.87 -6.04
C ASP A 70 -12.73 -9.19 -5.62
N ALA A 71 -11.55 -9.53 -6.13
CA ALA A 71 -10.83 -10.73 -5.74
C ALA A 71 -10.44 -10.67 -4.26
N ALA A 72 -9.89 -9.56 -3.78
CA ALA A 72 -9.56 -9.36 -2.38
C ALA A 72 -10.81 -9.50 -1.49
N ARG A 73 -11.91 -8.83 -1.85
CA ARG A 73 -13.19 -8.94 -1.10
C ARG A 73 -13.68 -10.39 -1.04
N LYS A 74 -13.69 -11.10 -2.17
CA LYS A 74 -14.13 -12.50 -2.23
C LYS A 74 -13.23 -13.40 -1.39
N PHE A 75 -11.91 -13.21 -1.45
CA PHE A 75 -10.95 -13.96 -0.67
C PHE A 75 -11.17 -13.77 0.83
N PHE A 76 -11.23 -12.53 1.33
CA PHE A 76 -11.40 -12.28 2.76
C PHE A 76 -12.78 -12.70 3.29
N ALA A 77 -13.79 -12.83 2.41
CA ALA A 77 -15.11 -13.38 2.71
C ALA A 77 -15.15 -14.91 2.78
N LEU A 78 -14.10 -15.62 2.38
CA LEU A 78 -14.01 -17.07 2.56
C LEU A 78 -13.98 -17.43 4.06
N PRO A 79 -14.46 -18.64 4.43
CA PRO A 79 -14.23 -19.21 5.75
C PRO A 79 -12.73 -19.24 6.13
N LEU A 80 -12.44 -19.22 7.44
CA LEU A 80 -11.07 -19.09 7.95
C LEU A 80 -10.18 -20.28 7.54
N ASP A 81 -10.70 -21.49 7.64
CA ASP A 81 -10.03 -22.74 7.24
C ASP A 81 -9.53 -22.67 5.79
N TRP A 82 -10.34 -22.12 4.88
CA TRP A 82 -9.93 -21.95 3.48
C TRP A 82 -8.82 -20.91 3.31
N LYS A 83 -8.78 -19.86 4.15
CA LYS A 83 -7.73 -18.83 4.09
C LYS A 83 -6.40 -19.34 4.68
N GLU A 84 -6.45 -20.13 5.74
CA GLU A 84 -5.26 -20.75 6.36
C GLU A 84 -4.57 -21.75 5.42
N VAL A 85 -5.33 -22.43 4.55
CA VAL A 85 -4.73 -23.27 3.49
C VAL A 85 -3.85 -22.45 2.56
N PHE A 86 -4.21 -21.21 2.23
CA PHE A 86 -3.34 -20.34 1.42
C PHE A 86 -2.07 -19.93 2.16
N ASP A 87 -2.15 -19.73 3.47
CA ASP A 87 -1.01 -19.40 4.32
C ASP A 87 0.10 -20.47 4.21
N PHE A 88 -0.31 -21.74 4.18
CA PHE A 88 0.58 -22.90 4.03
C PHE A 88 1.03 -23.17 2.58
N VAL A 89 0.26 -22.75 1.57
CA VAL A 89 0.46 -23.13 0.15
C VAL A 89 1.10 -22.03 -0.70
N VAL A 90 1.18 -20.78 -0.23
CA VAL A 90 1.92 -19.70 -0.92
C VAL A 90 3.40 -20.07 -1.00
N SER A 91 3.77 -20.68 -2.12
CA SER A 91 5.14 -21.13 -2.40
C SER A 91 6.01 -20.02 -3.00
N SER A 92 5.43 -18.85 -3.28
CA SER A 92 6.15 -17.68 -3.80
C SER A 92 6.31 -16.66 -2.67
N PRO A 93 7.53 -16.51 -2.14
CA PRO A 93 7.80 -15.52 -1.12
C PRO A 93 7.63 -14.11 -1.67
N ALA A 94 7.14 -13.19 -0.85
CA ALA A 94 7.19 -11.77 -1.16
C ALA A 94 8.54 -11.21 -0.69
N PHE A 95 9.28 -10.53 -1.57
CA PHE A 95 10.53 -9.88 -1.22
C PHE A 95 10.30 -8.40 -0.97
N ILE A 96 10.76 -7.89 0.18
CA ILE A 96 10.73 -6.47 0.52
C ILE A 96 12.15 -5.96 0.80
N PRO A 97 12.43 -4.66 0.57
CA PRO A 97 13.67 -4.06 1.04
C PRO A 97 13.83 -4.27 2.55
N ALA A 98 15.02 -4.71 2.97
CA ALA A 98 15.31 -4.96 4.38
C ALA A 98 15.39 -3.66 5.20
N SER A 99 15.65 -2.54 4.52
CA SER A 99 15.96 -1.22 5.06
C SER A 99 15.33 -0.11 4.21
N PRO A 100 15.03 1.06 4.80
CA PRO A 100 14.67 2.28 4.07
C PRO A 100 15.87 2.97 3.38
N ASP A 101 17.10 2.53 3.64
CA ASP A 101 18.31 3.07 3.01
C ASP A 101 18.37 2.66 1.53
N PRO A 102 18.45 3.61 0.57
CA PRO A 102 18.48 3.31 -0.86
C PRO A 102 19.76 2.60 -1.32
N ASP A 103 20.85 2.65 -0.55
CA ASP A 103 22.10 1.95 -0.86
C ASP A 103 22.11 0.51 -0.31
N ASP A 104 21.16 0.18 0.57
CA ASP A 104 20.97 -1.17 1.11
C ASP A 104 20.15 -2.02 0.14
N LYS A 105 20.82 -3.03 -0.45
CA LYS A 105 20.25 -3.94 -1.45
C LYS A 105 19.74 -5.24 -0.84
N GLU A 106 19.79 -5.37 0.48
CA GLU A 106 19.31 -6.57 1.16
C GLU A 106 17.79 -6.69 1.00
N LEU A 107 17.33 -7.88 0.58
CA LEU A 107 15.92 -8.21 0.47
C LEU A 107 15.55 -9.16 1.60
N LYS A 108 14.49 -8.84 2.32
CA LYS A 108 13.86 -9.76 3.28
C LYS A 108 12.80 -10.57 2.59
N GLU A 109 12.90 -11.88 2.77
CA GLU A 109 11.89 -12.84 2.39
C GLU A 109 10.77 -12.83 3.43
N LEU A 110 9.56 -12.48 3.00
CA LEU A 110 8.36 -12.67 3.81
C LEU A 110 7.88 -14.10 3.59
N ILE A 111 8.12 -14.91 4.59
CA ILE A 111 7.58 -16.25 4.76
C ILE A 111 6.41 -16.10 5.75
N ASN A 112 5.29 -16.78 5.50
CA ASN A 112 4.18 -16.84 6.46
C ASN A 112 4.58 -17.61 7.72
#